data_AF-A0A538DM75-F1
#
_entry.id   AF-A0A538DM75-F1
#
_cell.length_a   1.000
_cell.length_b   1.000
_cell.length_c   1.000
_cell.angle_alpha   90.00
_cell.angle_beta   90.00
_cell.angle_gamma   90.00
#
_symmetry.space_group_name_H-M   'P 1'
#
loop_
_entity.id
_entity.type
_entity.pdbx_description
1 polymer ?
#
loop_
_entity_poly.entity_id
_entity_poly.type
_entity_poly.pdbx_seq_one_letter_code
_entity_poly.pdbx_strand_id
1 'polypeptide(L)'
;MMDDVHTTYQVFERGHSMMQIPLGVASPRLGSLSDEAVAEALHQNYGTMFGDRGNGPIELADRSARDYAVARVRDRCLDNGVDISNLRDDQVIDDFHFLAFPNLVFNTHSEMHTLFRARPGVVPGKSSFDFFLFHRSPSSANGEGLGAGHAKGPLDHVDYPEGSRITEVLDQDLDGIARVHAGLLSAGIDDVSFADFECRLTAMHTELDNYLFA
;
A
#
# COMPACT_ATOMS: atom_id res chain seq x y z
N MET A 1 6.55 -0.07 13.50
CA MET A 1 7.37 -0.92 12.61
C MET A 1 6.44 -1.97 12.05
N MET A 2 6.30 -2.03 10.73
CA MET A 2 5.38 -2.92 10.01
C MET A 2 5.81 -4.38 10.21
N ASP A 3 4.85 -5.31 10.19
CA ASP A 3 5.12 -6.72 10.41
C ASP A 3 5.69 -7.39 9.16
N ASP A 4 6.99 -7.70 9.21
CA ASP A 4 7.72 -8.32 8.11
C ASP A 4 7.78 -9.85 8.19
N VAL A 5 7.37 -10.44 9.32
CA VAL A 5 7.40 -11.91 9.51
C VAL A 5 6.10 -12.54 9.03
N HIS A 6 4.96 -11.92 9.32
CA HIS A 6 3.66 -12.41 8.84
C HIS A 6 3.30 -11.88 7.44
N THR A 7 4.11 -10.99 6.87
CA THR A 7 3.98 -10.60 5.46
C THR A 7 4.15 -11.84 4.58
N THR A 8 3.19 -12.06 3.68
CA THR A 8 3.24 -13.19 2.74
C THR A 8 3.50 -12.70 1.33
N TYR A 9 4.15 -13.55 0.54
CA TYR A 9 4.52 -13.27 -0.83
C TYR A 9 3.98 -14.36 -1.74
N GLN A 10 3.42 -13.95 -2.86
CA GLN A 10 3.02 -14.85 -3.94
C GLN A 10 3.67 -14.38 -5.24
N VAL A 11 4.45 -15.26 -5.85
CA VAL A 11 4.97 -15.06 -7.21
C VAL A 11 4.05 -15.82 -8.16
N PHE A 12 3.60 -15.15 -9.21
CA PHE A 12 2.80 -15.73 -10.28
C PHE A 12 3.67 -15.90 -11.53
N GLU A 13 3.09 -16.49 -12.57
CA GLU A 13 3.72 -16.58 -13.88
C GLU A 13 4.02 -15.18 -14.45
N ARG A 14 5.00 -15.12 -15.36
CA ARG A 14 5.34 -13.93 -16.16
C ARG A 14 5.72 -12.70 -15.32
N GLY A 15 6.44 -12.94 -14.22
CA GLY A 15 7.00 -11.87 -13.36
C GLY A 15 5.97 -11.13 -12.50
N HIS A 16 4.69 -11.50 -12.54
CA HIS A 16 3.68 -10.89 -11.67
C HIS A 16 3.86 -11.36 -10.23
N SER A 17 3.54 -10.52 -9.25
CA SER A 17 3.59 -10.92 -7.84
C SER A 17 2.62 -10.15 -6.96
N MET A 18 2.37 -10.67 -5.77
CA MET A 18 1.60 -10.04 -4.71
C MET A 18 2.35 -10.16 -3.38
N MET A 19 2.24 -9.13 -2.57
CA MET A 19 2.65 -9.10 -1.17
C MET A 19 1.45 -8.69 -0.34
N GLN A 20 1.04 -9.51 0.63
CA GLN A 20 0.00 -9.18 1.58
C GLN A 20 0.66 -8.76 2.88
N ILE A 21 0.45 -7.51 3.28
CA ILE A 21 1.01 -6.95 4.50
C ILE A 21 -0.09 -6.90 5.56
N PRO A 22 -0.02 -7.75 6.60
CA PRO A 22 -1.04 -7.76 7.63
C PRO A 22 -0.97 -6.50 8.50
N LEU A 23 -2.11 -5.87 8.73
CA LEU A 23 -2.24 -4.74 9.65
C LEU A 23 -2.95 -5.13 10.95
N GLY A 24 -2.61 -4.46 12.05
CA GLY A 24 -3.16 -4.74 13.38
C GLY A 24 -2.60 -5.99 14.03
N VAL A 25 -1.47 -6.48 13.54
CA VAL A 25 -0.70 -7.58 14.10
C VAL A 25 0.70 -7.08 14.44
N ALA A 26 1.21 -7.44 15.61
CA ALA A 26 2.57 -7.11 16.00
C ALA A 26 3.58 -8.03 15.31
N SER A 27 4.70 -7.47 14.83
CA SER A 27 5.85 -8.29 14.42
C SER A 27 6.33 -9.13 15.60
N PRO A 28 6.52 -10.45 15.44
CA PRO A 28 7.12 -11.33 16.45
C PRO A 28 8.50 -10.86 16.92
N ARG A 29 9.19 -10.04 16.12
CA ARG A 29 10.53 -9.51 16.45
C ARG A 29 10.52 -8.42 17.52
N LEU A 30 9.37 -7.81 17.78
CA LEU A 30 9.21 -6.79 18.83
C LEU A 30 8.93 -7.39 20.21
N GLY A 31 8.84 -8.72 20.31
CA GLY A 31 8.39 -9.42 21.51
C GLY A 31 6.87 -9.26 21.71
N SER A 32 6.40 -9.55 22.93
CA SER A 32 4.98 -9.43 23.27
C SER A 32 4.60 -7.96 23.45
N LEU A 33 3.69 -7.48 22.61
CA LEU A 33 3.03 -6.18 22.77
C LEU A 33 1.57 -6.40 23.20
N SER A 34 1.00 -5.47 23.96
CA SER A 34 -0.43 -5.49 24.24
C SER A 34 -1.22 -5.06 23.01
N ASP A 35 -2.46 -5.52 22.88
CA ASP A 35 -3.32 -5.13 21.77
C ASP A 35 -3.59 -3.61 21.77
N GLU A 36 -3.65 -2.96 22.94
CA GLU A 36 -3.81 -1.51 23.03
C GLU A 36 -2.61 -0.78 22.43
N ALA A 37 -1.39 -1.27 22.66
CA ALA A 37 -0.18 -0.70 22.08
C ALA A 37 -0.16 -0.87 20.54
N VAL A 38 -0.64 -2.02 20.05
CA VAL A 38 -0.77 -2.27 18.60
C VAL A 38 -1.83 -1.37 17.98
N ALA A 39 -3.00 -1.23 18.62
CA ALA A 39 -4.07 -0.36 18.16
C ALA A 39 -3.66 1.13 18.18
N GLU A 40 -2.91 1.55 19.19
CA GLU A 40 -2.36 2.91 19.28
C GLU A 40 -1.37 3.17 18.14
N ALA A 41 -0.45 2.23 17.88
CA ALA A 41 0.49 2.33 16.77
C ALA A 41 -0.24 2.36 15.40
N LEU A 42 -1.31 1.58 15.24
CA LEU A 42 -2.15 1.63 14.05
C LEU A 42 -2.74 3.02 13.81
N HIS A 43 -3.34 3.63 14.84
CA HIS A 43 -3.92 4.98 14.72
C HIS A 43 -2.88 6.06 14.41
N GLN A 44 -1.68 5.93 14.97
CA GLN A 44 -0.59 6.88 14.71
C GLN A 44 -0.10 6.83 13.26
N ASN A 45 -0.02 5.63 12.66
CA ASN A 45 0.56 5.46 11.33
C ASN A 45 -0.49 5.44 10.20
N TYR A 46 -1.75 5.14 10.54
CA TYR A 46 -2.81 4.87 9.57
C TYR A 46 -4.15 5.49 9.96
N GLY A 47 -4.15 6.58 10.74
CA GLY A 47 -5.37 7.20 11.26
C GLY A 47 -6.42 7.55 10.19
N THR A 48 -6.01 7.87 8.95
CA THR A 48 -6.93 8.12 7.83
C THR A 48 -7.77 6.90 7.44
N MET A 49 -7.24 5.68 7.58
CA MET A 49 -7.97 4.44 7.34
C MET A 49 -8.98 4.12 8.45
N PHE A 50 -8.71 4.55 9.68
CA PHE A 50 -9.54 4.22 10.85
C PHE A 50 -10.54 5.29 11.24
N GLY A 51 -10.40 6.49 10.69
CA GLY A 51 -11.17 7.66 11.09
C GLY A 51 -10.70 8.25 12.42
N ASP A 52 -11.33 9.34 12.83
CA ASP A 52 -11.03 9.98 14.10
C ASP A 52 -11.39 9.06 15.28
N ARG A 53 -10.43 8.88 16.20
CA ARG A 53 -10.61 8.08 17.43
C ARG A 53 -10.92 8.94 18.65
N GLY A 54 -10.90 10.27 18.50
CA GLY A 54 -10.91 11.21 19.62
C GLY A 54 -9.63 11.15 20.46
N ASN A 55 -9.61 11.88 21.57
CA ASN A 55 -8.44 12.02 22.45
C ASN A 55 -8.42 11.05 23.65
N GLY A 56 -9.35 10.10 23.70
CA GLY A 56 -9.47 9.13 24.80
C GLY A 56 -8.57 7.89 24.63
N PRO A 57 -8.38 7.09 25.69
CA PRO A 57 -7.72 5.79 25.57
C PRO A 57 -8.48 4.87 24.62
N ILE A 58 -7.77 3.96 23.95
CA ILE A 58 -8.37 2.94 23.10
C ILE A 58 -8.91 1.83 24.00
N GLU A 59 -10.23 1.68 24.03
CA GLU A 59 -10.93 0.61 24.73
C GLU A 59 -11.25 -0.53 23.77
N LEU A 60 -10.57 -1.67 23.94
CA LEU A 60 -10.72 -2.82 23.05
C LEU A 60 -11.88 -3.73 23.43
N ALA A 61 -12.30 -3.73 24.71
CA ALA A 61 -13.36 -4.60 25.24
C ALA A 61 -13.11 -6.09 24.90
N ASP A 62 -11.95 -6.62 25.31
CA ASP A 62 -11.48 -8.00 25.11
C ASP A 62 -11.25 -8.41 23.64
N ARG A 63 -11.31 -7.47 22.68
CA ARG A 63 -10.95 -7.72 21.28
C ARG A 63 -9.45 -7.60 21.06
N SER A 64 -8.94 -8.31 20.06
CA SER A 64 -7.60 -8.05 19.53
C SER A 64 -7.53 -6.67 18.86
N ALA A 65 -6.32 -6.12 18.70
CA ALA A 65 -6.11 -4.89 17.96
C ALA A 65 -6.65 -4.97 16.53
N ARG A 66 -6.48 -6.14 15.90
CA ARG A 66 -6.96 -6.43 14.54
C ARG A 66 -8.49 -6.43 14.46
N ASP A 67 -9.18 -7.14 15.37
CA ASP A 67 -10.65 -7.20 15.36
C ASP A 67 -11.27 -5.83 15.62
N TYR A 68 -10.66 -5.05 16.52
CA TYR A 68 -11.02 -3.66 16.75
C TYR A 68 -10.85 -2.81 15.48
N ALA A 69 -9.71 -2.96 14.79
CA ALA A 69 -9.40 -2.20 13.58
C ALA A 69 -10.37 -2.54 12.43
N VAL A 70 -10.66 -3.82 12.21
CA VAL A 70 -11.65 -4.29 11.22
C VAL A 70 -13.02 -3.69 11.50
N ALA A 71 -13.50 -3.74 12.76
CA ALA A 71 -14.78 -3.17 13.14
C ALA A 71 -14.83 -1.66 12.86
N ARG A 72 -13.76 -0.92 13.22
CA ARG A 72 -13.66 0.53 12.95
C ARG A 72 -13.73 0.87 11.46
N VAL A 73 -13.02 0.12 10.61
CA VAL A 73 -13.07 0.34 9.16
C VAL A 73 -14.48 0.07 8.63
N ARG A 74 -15.14 -1.00 9.09
CA ARG A 74 -16.53 -1.32 8.70
C ARG A 74 -17.52 -0.23 9.12
N ASP A 75 -17.46 0.21 10.37
CA ASP A 75 -18.35 1.27 10.89
C ASP A 75 -18.18 2.57 10.10
N ARG A 76 -16.92 3.01 9.90
CA ARG A 76 -16.62 4.22 9.11
C ARG A 76 -17.06 4.09 7.65
N CYS A 77 -16.85 2.94 7.01
CA CYS A 77 -17.31 2.71 5.64
C CYS A 77 -18.83 2.75 5.55
N LEU A 78 -19.54 2.16 6.52
CA LEU A 78 -21.00 2.22 6.61
C LEU A 78 -21.50 3.67 6.77
N ASP A 79 -20.89 4.45 7.66
CA ASP A 79 -21.22 5.87 7.88
C ASP A 79 -21.00 6.72 6.61
N ASN A 80 -20.01 6.34 5.79
CA ASN A 80 -19.71 6.99 4.51
C ASN A 80 -20.51 6.40 3.32
N GLY A 81 -21.38 5.41 3.54
CA GLY A 81 -22.20 4.77 2.51
C GLY A 81 -21.43 3.80 1.59
N VAL A 82 -20.23 3.36 1.98
CA VAL A 82 -19.39 2.43 1.21
C VAL A 82 -19.66 0.99 1.68
N ASP A 83 -20.26 0.18 0.81
CA ASP A 83 -20.63 -1.20 1.15
C ASP A 83 -19.46 -2.18 0.99
N ILE A 84 -18.78 -2.49 2.10
CA ILE A 84 -17.72 -3.52 2.18
C ILE A 84 -18.19 -4.81 2.88
N SER A 85 -19.50 -5.05 2.97
CA SER A 85 -20.07 -6.19 3.72
C SER A 85 -19.64 -7.55 3.18
N ASN A 86 -19.33 -7.62 1.88
CA ASN A 86 -18.88 -8.84 1.20
C ASN A 86 -17.37 -9.13 1.34
N LEU A 87 -16.60 -8.20 1.92
CA LEU A 87 -15.16 -8.38 2.10
C LEU A 87 -14.86 -9.20 3.35
N ARG A 88 -13.90 -10.12 3.25
CA ARG A 88 -13.30 -10.80 4.41
C ARG A 88 -12.48 -9.81 5.24
N ASP A 89 -12.22 -10.15 6.49
CA ASP A 89 -11.54 -9.23 7.42
C ASP A 89 -10.14 -8.83 6.98
N ASP A 90 -9.38 -9.75 6.36
CA ASP A 90 -8.09 -9.41 5.76
C ASP A 90 -8.23 -8.45 4.57
N GLN A 91 -9.23 -8.65 3.70
CA GLN A 91 -9.56 -7.69 2.64
C GLN A 91 -10.05 -6.34 3.17
N VAL A 92 -10.56 -6.28 4.40
CA VAL A 92 -10.95 -5.03 5.06
C VAL A 92 -9.73 -4.24 5.50
N ILE A 93 -8.73 -4.90 6.09
CA ILE A 93 -7.69 -4.25 6.89
C ILE A 93 -6.28 -4.32 6.30
N ASP A 94 -5.93 -5.35 5.53
CA ASP A 94 -4.56 -5.53 5.06
C ASP A 94 -4.22 -4.65 3.84
N ASP A 95 -2.93 -4.47 3.58
CA ASP A 95 -2.45 -3.94 2.30
C ASP A 95 -2.14 -5.10 1.36
N PHE A 96 -2.84 -5.16 0.22
CA PHE A 96 -2.49 -6.07 -0.86
C PHE A 96 -1.70 -5.30 -1.92
N HIS A 97 -0.39 -5.53 -1.93
CA HIS A 97 0.56 -4.89 -2.82
C HIS A 97 0.89 -5.80 -4.03
N PHE A 98 0.35 -5.48 -5.20
CA PHE A 98 0.57 -6.21 -6.45
C PHE A 98 1.64 -5.56 -7.31
N LEU A 99 2.45 -6.38 -7.98
CA LEU A 99 3.22 -6.01 -9.16
C LEU A 99 2.61 -6.71 -10.36
N ALA A 100 1.98 -5.94 -11.25
CA ALA A 100 1.70 -6.36 -12.60
C ALA A 100 2.90 -5.97 -13.49
N PHE A 101 3.82 -6.93 -13.65
CA PHE A 101 4.95 -6.84 -14.57
C PHE A 101 4.53 -6.27 -15.95
N PRO A 102 5.31 -5.34 -16.54
CA PRO A 102 6.65 -4.95 -16.09
C PRO A 102 6.71 -3.76 -15.12
N ASN A 103 5.64 -2.99 -14.96
CA ASN A 103 5.79 -1.62 -14.43
C ASN A 103 4.55 -1.02 -13.74
N LEU A 104 3.55 -1.84 -13.43
CA LEU A 104 2.37 -1.40 -12.70
C LEU A 104 2.39 -1.97 -11.29
N VAL A 105 2.30 -1.10 -10.29
CA VAL A 105 2.21 -1.47 -8.88
C VAL A 105 0.89 -0.99 -8.32
N PHE A 106 0.21 -1.85 -7.57
CA PHE A 106 -1.06 -1.53 -6.93
C PHE A 106 -0.94 -1.74 -5.43
N ASN A 107 -1.36 -0.78 -4.61
CA ASN A 107 -1.71 -1.04 -3.21
C ASN A 107 -3.22 -1.04 -3.12
N THR A 108 -3.79 -2.11 -2.59
CA THR A 108 -5.22 -2.37 -2.60
C THR A 108 -5.70 -2.52 -1.17
N HIS A 109 -6.58 -1.61 -0.76
CA HIS A 109 -7.34 -1.66 0.48
C HIS A 109 -8.84 -1.77 0.18
N SER A 110 -9.66 -1.92 1.21
CA SER A 110 -11.11 -2.16 1.06
C SER A 110 -11.91 -1.04 0.40
N GLU A 111 -11.48 0.21 0.57
CA GLU A 111 -12.18 1.40 0.07
C GLU A 111 -11.39 2.18 -0.98
N MET A 112 -10.12 1.88 -1.14
CA MET A 112 -9.23 2.63 -2.01
C MET A 112 -8.15 1.74 -2.57
N HIS A 113 -7.62 2.13 -3.72
CA HIS A 113 -6.46 1.50 -4.30
C HIS A 113 -5.59 2.59 -4.96
N THR A 114 -4.28 2.47 -4.82
CA THR A 114 -3.34 3.29 -5.58
C THR A 114 -2.83 2.50 -6.77
N LEU A 115 -2.46 3.21 -7.83
CA LEU A 115 -1.74 2.65 -8.96
C LEU A 115 -0.51 3.52 -9.23
N PHE A 116 0.65 2.87 -9.24
CA PHE A 116 1.89 3.45 -9.70
C PHE A 116 2.22 2.87 -11.07
N ARG A 117 2.46 3.74 -12.04
CA ARG A 117 3.00 3.35 -13.35
C ARG A 117 4.38 3.94 -13.52
N ALA A 118 5.40 3.09 -13.51
CA ALA A 118 6.77 3.49 -13.83
C ALA A 118 6.96 3.51 -15.35
N ARG A 119 7.36 4.64 -15.91
CA ARG A 119 7.64 4.77 -17.35
C ARG A 119 9.13 5.02 -17.57
N PRO A 120 9.79 4.25 -18.44
CA PRO A 120 11.18 4.53 -18.77
C PRO A 120 11.29 5.93 -19.37
N GLY A 121 12.33 6.66 -18.96
CA GLY A 121 12.68 7.95 -19.55
C GLY A 121 13.34 7.80 -20.90
N VAL A 122 13.58 8.94 -21.54
CA VAL A 122 14.27 9.00 -22.85
C VAL A 122 15.77 8.66 -22.77
N VAL A 123 16.35 8.70 -21.56
CA VAL A 123 17.75 8.35 -21.30
C VAL A 123 17.85 7.37 -20.11
N PRO A 124 18.88 6.51 -20.06
CA PRO A 124 19.10 5.62 -18.92
C PRO A 124 19.17 6.39 -17.58
N GLY A 125 18.66 5.78 -16.52
CA GLY A 125 18.66 6.37 -15.17
C GLY A 125 17.61 7.47 -14.95
N LYS A 126 16.71 7.69 -15.91
CA LYS A 126 15.56 8.58 -15.77
C LYS A 126 14.28 7.79 -16.01
N SER A 127 13.26 8.08 -15.20
CA SER A 127 11.91 7.53 -15.31
C SER A 127 10.89 8.60 -14.97
N SER A 128 9.66 8.42 -15.43
CA SER A 128 8.49 9.16 -14.95
C SER A 128 7.58 8.22 -14.19
N PHE A 129 6.99 8.69 -13.11
CA PHE A 129 6.01 7.93 -12.33
C PHE A 129 4.67 8.61 -12.44
N ASP A 130 3.65 7.85 -12.82
CA ASP A 130 2.27 8.30 -12.72
C ASP A 130 1.67 7.67 -11.46
N PHE A 131 1.07 8.49 -10.60
CA PHE A 131 0.40 8.07 -9.38
C PHE A 131 -1.10 8.34 -9.50
N PHE A 132 -1.90 7.29 -9.34
CA PHE A 132 -3.35 7.39 -9.34
C PHE A 132 -3.89 6.94 -7.98
N LEU A 133 -4.83 7.70 -7.45
CA LEU A 133 -5.57 7.35 -6.24
C LEU A 133 -7.04 7.12 -6.61
N PHE A 134 -7.53 5.91 -6.37
CA PHE A 134 -8.91 5.54 -6.61
C PHE A 134 -9.62 5.32 -5.28
N HIS A 135 -10.78 5.94 -5.11
CA HIS A 135 -11.67 5.68 -4.00
C HIS A 135 -12.92 4.96 -4.50
N ARG A 136 -13.42 4.04 -3.68
CA ARG A 136 -14.69 3.38 -3.92
C ARG A 136 -15.80 4.41 -3.74
N SER A 137 -16.64 4.53 -4.76
CA SER A 137 -17.84 5.36 -4.65
C SER A 137 -18.78 4.72 -3.62
N PRO A 138 -19.47 5.52 -2.80
CA PRO A 138 -20.50 4.94 -1.95
C PRO A 138 -21.56 4.25 -2.82
N SER A 139 -22.16 3.19 -2.28
CA SER A 139 -23.23 2.47 -2.97
C SER A 139 -24.54 3.22 -2.72
N SER A 140 -25.39 3.40 -3.73
CA SER A 140 -26.79 3.63 -3.40
C SER A 140 -27.38 2.28 -2.99
N ALA A 141 -28.13 2.25 -1.90
CA ALA A 141 -28.81 1.02 -1.44
C ALA A 141 -29.74 0.39 -2.50
N ASN A 142 -29.98 1.06 -3.64
CA ASN A 142 -30.92 0.65 -4.68
C ASN A 142 -30.27 0.38 -6.06
N GLY A 143 -28.94 0.36 -6.17
CA GLY A 143 -28.26 0.10 -7.46
C GLY A 143 -28.39 1.22 -8.50
N GLU A 144 -29.07 2.33 -8.17
CA GLU A 144 -28.98 3.58 -8.91
C GLU A 144 -27.61 4.19 -8.58
N GLY A 145 -26.59 3.93 -9.39
CA GLY A 145 -25.22 4.39 -9.13
C GLY A 145 -25.21 5.83 -8.59
N LEU A 146 -24.49 6.07 -7.49
CA LEU A 146 -24.48 7.39 -6.88
C LEU A 146 -24.09 8.43 -7.90
N GLY A 147 -25.09 9.23 -8.30
CA GLY A 147 -24.92 10.29 -9.27
C GLY A 147 -23.89 11.27 -8.78
N ALA A 148 -22.83 11.46 -9.55
CA ALA A 148 -22.04 12.69 -9.69
C ALA A 148 -21.78 13.49 -8.39
N GLY A 149 -21.63 12.82 -7.24
CA GLY A 149 -21.73 13.44 -5.92
C GLY A 149 -20.40 13.65 -5.22
N HIS A 150 -19.41 12.80 -5.51
CA HIS A 150 -18.05 12.87 -4.94
C HIS A 150 -17.01 13.42 -5.92
N ALA A 151 -17.44 13.86 -7.10
CA ALA A 151 -16.72 14.78 -7.96
C ALA A 151 -17.73 15.80 -8.51
N LYS A 152 -18.25 16.68 -7.65
CA LYS A 152 -19.13 17.79 -8.08
C LYS A 152 -18.37 18.95 -8.75
N GLY A 153 -17.11 18.75 -9.10
CA GLY A 153 -16.29 19.74 -9.79
C GLY A 153 -15.19 19.07 -10.61
N PRO A 154 -14.52 19.82 -11.51
CA PRO A 154 -13.26 19.37 -12.06
C PRO A 154 -12.33 18.95 -10.92
N LEU A 155 -11.58 17.85 -11.12
CA LEU A 155 -10.52 17.48 -10.18
C LEU A 155 -9.57 18.67 -10.06
N ASP A 156 -9.26 19.08 -8.83
CA ASP A 156 -8.25 20.11 -8.62
C ASP A 156 -6.93 19.61 -9.19
N HIS A 157 -6.40 20.33 -10.18
CA HIS A 157 -5.05 20.09 -10.66
C HIS A 157 -4.09 20.85 -9.76
N VAL A 158 -3.33 20.12 -8.95
CA VAL A 158 -2.31 20.69 -8.07
C VAL A 158 -0.94 20.41 -8.67
N ASP A 159 -0.28 21.48 -9.12
CA ASP A 159 1.12 21.43 -9.48
C ASP A 159 1.97 21.51 -8.20
N TYR A 160 2.72 20.45 -7.92
CA TYR A 160 3.69 20.43 -6.84
C TYR A 160 5.03 20.98 -7.36
N PRO A 161 5.56 22.08 -6.80
CA PRO A 161 6.89 22.58 -7.16
C PRO A 161 7.97 21.50 -6.94
N GLU A 162 9.07 21.57 -7.70
CA GLU A 162 10.21 20.67 -7.50
C GLU A 162 10.70 20.70 -6.04
N GLY A 163 10.93 19.52 -5.46
CA GLY A 163 11.31 19.37 -4.05
C GLY A 163 10.15 19.46 -3.06
N SER A 164 8.91 19.62 -3.53
CA SER A 164 7.73 19.54 -2.67
C SER A 164 7.47 18.11 -2.25
N ARG A 165 7.02 17.98 -1.00
CA ARG A 165 6.55 16.72 -0.43
C ARG A 165 5.13 16.43 -0.90
N ILE A 166 4.92 15.27 -1.51
CA ILE A 166 3.59 14.87 -2.02
C ILE A 166 2.83 14.13 -0.92
N THR A 167 3.43 13.06 -0.39
CA THR A 167 2.95 12.35 0.82
C THR A 167 4.16 11.79 1.57
N GLU A 168 4.04 11.65 2.89
CA GLU A 168 5.17 11.23 3.72
C GLU A 168 5.81 9.90 3.29
N VAL A 169 5.00 8.89 2.95
CA VAL A 169 5.47 7.56 2.54
C VAL A 169 6.01 7.59 1.11
N LEU A 170 5.31 8.24 0.18
CA LEU A 170 5.76 8.32 -1.22
C LEU A 170 7.11 9.05 -1.33
N ASP A 171 7.30 10.13 -0.58
CA ASP A 171 8.56 10.86 -0.59
C ASP A 171 9.72 10.00 -0.09
N GLN A 172 9.49 9.11 0.89
CA GLN A 172 10.51 8.17 1.38
C GLN A 172 10.96 7.19 0.30
N ASP A 173 10.00 6.64 -0.48
CA ASP A 173 10.31 5.74 -1.59
C ASP A 173 11.07 6.47 -2.71
N LEU A 174 10.64 7.69 -3.07
CA LEU A 174 11.27 8.50 -4.10
C LEU A 174 12.73 8.88 -3.73
N ASP A 175 12.97 9.25 -2.47
CA ASP A 175 14.31 9.50 -1.94
C ASP A 175 15.19 8.24 -1.99
N GLY A 176 14.59 7.07 -1.68
CA GLY A 176 15.26 5.77 -1.71
C GLY A 176 15.74 5.39 -3.12
N ILE A 177 14.86 5.50 -4.12
CA ILE A 177 15.17 5.11 -5.51
C ILE A 177 16.38 5.86 -6.05
N ALA A 178 16.48 7.17 -5.82
CA ALA A 178 17.60 7.97 -6.30
C ALA A 178 18.94 7.52 -5.68
N ARG A 179 18.95 7.19 -4.39
CA ARG A 179 20.14 6.73 -3.67
C ARG A 179 20.56 5.34 -4.11
N VAL A 180 19.61 4.42 -4.24
CA VAL A 180 19.85 3.06 -4.75
C VAL A 180 20.43 3.12 -6.16
N HIS A 181 19.83 3.92 -7.04
CA HIS A 181 20.32 4.08 -8.41
C HIS A 181 21.76 4.59 -8.47
N ALA A 182 22.11 5.60 -7.66
CA ALA A 182 23.48 6.11 -7.58
C ALA A 182 24.48 5.05 -7.09
N GLY A 183 24.07 4.21 -6.13
CA GLY A 183 24.87 3.09 -5.64
C GLY A 183 25.11 2.02 -6.72
N LEU A 184 24.06 1.67 -7.47
CA LEU A 184 24.12 0.67 -8.55
C LEU A 184 24.95 1.10 -9.75
N LEU A 185 25.23 2.40 -9.92
CA LEU A 185 26.14 2.92 -10.95
C LEU A 185 27.61 2.91 -10.52
N SER A 186 27.91 2.56 -9.27
CA SER A 186 29.29 2.52 -8.76
C SER A 186 30.08 1.38 -9.41
N ALA A 187 31.30 1.68 -9.87
CA ALA A 187 32.22 0.68 -10.41
C ALA A 187 32.75 -0.33 -9.36
N GLY A 188 32.40 -0.16 -8.08
CA GLY A 188 32.74 -1.09 -7.00
C GLY A 188 31.62 -2.07 -6.63
N ILE A 189 30.50 -2.04 -7.36
CA ILE A 189 29.40 -2.99 -7.19
C ILE A 189 29.37 -3.89 -8.41
N ASP A 190 29.78 -5.14 -8.23
CA ASP A 190 29.76 -6.16 -9.30
C ASP A 190 28.48 -6.99 -9.27
N ASP A 191 27.91 -7.22 -8.08
CA ASP A 191 26.74 -8.09 -7.87
C ASP A 191 25.80 -7.53 -6.80
N VAL A 192 24.52 -7.88 -6.90
CA VAL A 192 23.47 -7.62 -5.90
C VAL A 192 22.88 -8.94 -5.43
N SER A 193 22.89 -9.17 -4.12
CA SER A 193 22.28 -10.35 -3.49
C SER A 193 20.95 -9.97 -2.84
N PHE A 194 19.94 -10.81 -3.03
CA PHE A 194 18.62 -10.64 -2.45
C PHE A 194 18.39 -11.64 -1.32
N ALA A 195 17.72 -11.21 -0.26
CA ALA A 195 17.25 -12.09 0.80
C ALA A 195 15.97 -12.85 0.38
N ASP A 196 15.60 -13.89 1.14
CA ASP A 196 14.42 -14.71 0.82
C ASP A 196 13.11 -13.88 0.75
N PHE A 197 12.97 -12.87 1.60
CA PHE A 197 11.81 -11.97 1.60
C PHE A 197 11.76 -11.03 0.37
N GLU A 198 12.85 -10.94 -0.40
CA GLU A 198 12.95 -10.17 -1.63
C GLU A 198 12.69 -11.02 -2.89
N CYS A 199 12.11 -12.22 -2.72
CA CYS A 199 11.80 -13.15 -3.81
C CYS A 199 11.04 -12.53 -4.99
N ARG A 200 10.21 -11.51 -4.73
CA ARG A 200 9.48 -10.76 -5.77
C ARG A 200 10.40 -9.98 -6.69
N LEU A 201 11.50 -9.41 -6.17
CA LEU A 201 12.53 -8.75 -6.98
C LEU A 201 13.26 -9.77 -7.85
N THR A 202 13.65 -10.91 -7.27
CA THR A 202 14.28 -12.02 -8.01
C THR A 202 13.40 -12.51 -9.16
N ALA A 203 12.11 -12.72 -8.91
CA ALA A 203 11.16 -13.16 -9.92
C ALA A 203 10.97 -12.12 -11.04
N MET A 204 10.87 -10.83 -10.69
CA MET A 204 10.76 -9.74 -11.65
C MET A 204 12.01 -9.66 -12.55
N HIS A 205 13.22 -9.73 -11.96
CA HIS A 205 14.47 -9.71 -12.71
C HIS A 205 14.62 -10.93 -13.62
N THR A 206 14.24 -12.12 -13.12
CA THR A 206 14.28 -13.35 -13.93
C THR A 206 13.36 -13.25 -15.15
N GLU A 207 12.13 -12.74 -14.99
CA GLU A 207 11.23 -12.54 -16.13
C GLU A 207 11.75 -11.46 -17.09
N LEU A 208 12.33 -10.37 -16.57
CA LEU A 208 12.92 -9.33 -17.39
C LEU A 208 14.08 -9.86 -18.22
N ASP A 209 14.97 -10.66 -17.62
CA ASP A 209 16.09 -11.29 -18.32
C ASP A 209 15.60 -12.28 -19.39
N ASN A 210 14.59 -13.09 -19.07
CA ASN A 210 13.95 -13.97 -20.06
C ASN A 210 13.36 -13.16 -21.22
N TYR A 211 12.75 -12.00 -20.96
CA TYR A 211 12.18 -11.17 -22.03
C TYR A 211 13.25 -10.50 -22.90
N LEU A 212 14.39 -10.11 -22.33
CA LEU A 212 15.44 -9.36 -23.03
C LEU A 212 16.49 -10.25 -23.71
N PHE A 213 16.73 -11.45 -23.17
CA PHE A 213 17.88 -12.29 -23.55
C PHE A 213 17.52 -13.71 -23.99
N ALA A 214 16.25 -14.13 -23.94
CA ALA A 214 15.81 -15.41 -24.53
C ALA A 214 15.57 -15.28 -26.03
#